data_AF-A0A9P8BIC8-F1
#
_entry.id   AF-A0A9P8BIC8-F1
#
_cell.length_a   1.000
_cell.length_b   1.000
_cell.length_c   1.000
_cell.angle_alpha   90.00
_cell.angle_beta   90.00
_cell.angle_gamma   90.00
#
_symmetry.space_group_name_H-M   'P 1'
#
loop_
_entity.id
_entity.type
_entity.pdbx_description
1 polymer ?
#
loop_
_entity_poly.entity_id
_entity_poly.type
_entity_poly.pdbx_seq_one_letter_code
_entity_poly.pdbx_strand_id
1 'polypeptide(L)'
;MDDLEPLDVTEVTTLIIHTLIWCDPSMGDDARASIDKQARVELADKLKGLESDTRFAGLEGRREAELKRLIGILGIVDITEMGPPGFYVTSTRGHIEGSLAGQEECVVCMAEDPLRTCSVCKSVMYCGAKCQSKDWKQGHNLRCYKMEY
;
A
#
# COMPACT_ATOMS: atom_id res chain seq x y z
N MET A 1 -22.29 2.34 -33.56
CA MET A 1 -21.24 1.41 -33.13
C MET A 1 -20.27 2.30 -32.40
N ASP A 2 -20.33 2.26 -31.08
CA ASP A 2 -19.79 3.28 -30.18
C ASP A 2 -18.31 3.60 -30.42
N ASP A 3 -18.03 4.89 -30.59
CA ASP A 3 -16.69 5.46 -30.50
C ASP A 3 -16.25 5.40 -29.03
N LEU A 4 -15.71 4.26 -28.61
CA LEU A 4 -15.00 4.18 -27.33
C LEU A 4 -13.74 5.04 -27.45
N GLU A 5 -13.71 6.17 -26.76
CA GLU A 5 -12.49 6.95 -26.61
C GLU A 5 -11.38 6.05 -26.02
N PRO A 6 -10.13 6.14 -26.52
CA PRO A 6 -9.04 5.37 -25.98
C PRO A 6 -8.84 5.71 -24.50
N LEU A 7 -8.76 4.67 -23.65
CA LEU A 7 -8.47 4.87 -22.23
C LEU A 7 -7.16 5.66 -22.06
N ASP A 8 -7.19 6.66 -21.21
CA ASP A 8 -6.00 7.43 -20.90
C ASP A 8 -5.06 6.66 -19.94
N VAL A 9 -3.82 7.13 -19.81
CA VAL A 9 -2.81 6.47 -18.96
C VAL A 9 -3.27 6.36 -17.50
N THR A 10 -4.03 7.34 -17.01
CA THR A 10 -4.57 7.36 -15.65
C THR A 10 -5.60 6.26 -15.47
N GLU A 11 -6.51 6.08 -16.43
CA GLU A 11 -7.55 5.07 -16.39
C GLU A 11 -6.97 3.66 -16.43
N VAL A 12 -5.99 3.42 -17.33
CA VAL A 12 -5.31 2.13 -17.44
C VAL A 12 -4.52 1.81 -16.17
N THR A 13 -3.73 2.76 -15.66
CA THR A 13 -2.95 2.56 -14.44
C THR A 13 -3.85 2.32 -13.23
N THR A 14 -4.94 3.10 -13.10
CA THR A 14 -5.94 2.91 -12.05
C THR A 14 -6.58 1.53 -12.14
N LEU A 15 -6.99 1.08 -13.33
CA LEU A 15 -7.58 -0.25 -13.52
C LEU A 15 -6.62 -1.37 -13.10
N ILE A 16 -5.35 -1.27 -13.47
CA ILE A 16 -4.33 -2.25 -13.08
C ILE A 16 -4.12 -2.26 -11.57
N ILE A 17 -4.01 -1.07 -10.94
CA ILE A 17 -3.90 -0.95 -9.47
C ILE A 17 -5.11 -1.60 -8.79
N HIS A 18 -6.32 -1.33 -9.28
CA HIS A 18 -7.53 -1.93 -8.73
C HIS A 18 -7.52 -3.45 -8.89
N THR A 19 -7.09 -3.96 -10.04
CA THR A 19 -6.97 -5.40 -10.27
C THR A 19 -6.00 -6.03 -9.26
N LEU A 20 -4.81 -5.44 -9.08
CA LEU A 20 -3.81 -5.92 -8.13
C LEU A 20 -4.31 -5.93 -6.68
N ILE A 21 -5.04 -4.90 -6.25
CA ILE A 21 -5.48 -4.76 -4.85
C ILE A 21 -6.75 -5.57 -4.55
N TRP A 22 -7.71 -5.66 -5.48
CA TRP A 22 -9.05 -6.17 -5.21
C TRP A 22 -9.31 -7.59 -5.71
N CYS A 23 -8.56 -8.09 -6.68
CA CYS A 23 -8.71 -9.47 -7.13
C CYS A 23 -8.03 -10.47 -6.19
N ASP A 24 -8.46 -11.73 -6.24
CA ASP A 24 -7.89 -12.79 -5.42
C ASP A 24 -6.43 -13.05 -5.85
N PRO A 25 -5.43 -12.93 -4.94
CA PRO A 25 -4.04 -13.14 -5.31
C PRO A 25 -3.76 -14.57 -5.77
N SER A 26 -4.57 -15.57 -5.40
CA SER A 26 -4.43 -16.95 -5.87
C SER A 26 -4.69 -17.13 -7.36
N MET A 27 -5.22 -16.11 -8.05
CA MET A 27 -5.37 -16.12 -9.50
C MET A 27 -4.03 -16.02 -10.25
N GLY A 28 -2.98 -15.47 -9.62
CA GLY A 28 -1.64 -15.43 -10.20
C GLY A 28 -0.82 -16.68 -9.86
N ASP A 29 0.11 -17.02 -10.73
CA ASP A 29 1.00 -18.19 -10.64
C ASP A 29 1.83 -18.33 -9.34
N ASP A 30 2.11 -17.24 -8.64
CA ASP A 30 2.90 -17.21 -7.40
C ASP A 30 2.09 -16.80 -6.16
N ALA A 31 0.77 -16.66 -6.30
CA ALA A 31 -0.15 -16.24 -5.25
C ALA A 31 0.19 -14.88 -4.59
N ARG A 32 1.00 -14.02 -5.24
CA ARG A 32 1.38 -12.70 -4.69
C ARG A 32 0.45 -11.57 -5.11
N ALA A 33 -0.16 -11.70 -6.27
CA ALA A 33 -1.20 -10.83 -6.80
C ALA A 33 -1.96 -11.60 -7.89
N SER A 34 -3.09 -11.05 -8.34
CA SER A 34 -3.97 -11.69 -9.33
C SER A 34 -3.44 -11.71 -10.77
N ILE A 35 -2.22 -11.25 -10.99
CA ILE A 35 -1.55 -11.16 -12.30
C ILE A 35 -0.27 -11.97 -12.18
N ASP A 36 0.04 -12.86 -13.11
CA ASP A 36 1.24 -13.71 -13.07
C ASP A 36 2.54 -12.92 -12.93
N LYS A 37 3.51 -13.51 -12.23
CA LYS A 37 4.79 -12.88 -11.90
C LYS A 37 5.52 -12.35 -13.13
N GLN A 38 5.60 -13.15 -14.19
CA GLN A 38 6.28 -12.73 -15.42
C GLN A 38 5.62 -11.48 -16.01
N ALA A 39 4.29 -11.42 -16.06
CA ALA A 39 3.57 -10.27 -16.57
C ALA A 39 3.77 -9.02 -15.71
N ARG A 40 3.82 -9.17 -14.37
CA ARG A 40 4.12 -8.06 -13.44
C ARG A 40 5.52 -7.50 -13.66
N VAL A 41 6.53 -8.37 -13.79
CA VAL A 41 7.93 -7.97 -14.04
C VAL A 41 8.06 -7.25 -15.38
N GLU A 42 7.53 -7.84 -16.46
CA GLU A 42 7.59 -7.22 -17.79
C GLU A 42 6.87 -5.87 -17.83
N LEU A 43 5.74 -5.74 -17.14
CA LEU A 43 5.03 -4.48 -17.01
C LEU A 43 5.88 -3.45 -16.24
N ALA A 44 6.45 -3.83 -15.10
CA ALA A 44 7.29 -2.93 -14.30
C ALA A 44 8.49 -2.41 -15.10
N ASP A 45 9.15 -3.26 -15.89
CA ASP A 45 10.28 -2.89 -16.72
C ASP A 45 9.86 -1.94 -17.86
N LYS A 46 8.72 -2.20 -18.52
CA LYS A 46 8.17 -1.30 -19.53
C LYS A 46 7.84 0.08 -18.94
N LEU A 47 7.21 0.13 -17.77
CA LEU A 47 6.82 1.38 -17.12
C LEU A 47 8.04 2.20 -16.65
N LYS A 48 9.09 1.55 -16.13
CA LYS A 48 10.37 2.21 -15.83
C LYS A 48 11.04 2.75 -17.09
N GLY A 49 10.96 2.00 -18.20
CA GLY A 49 11.43 2.46 -19.51
C GLY A 49 10.71 3.74 -19.95
N LEU A 50 9.39 3.80 -19.78
CA LEU A 50 8.59 4.99 -20.08
C LEU A 50 8.91 6.18 -19.16
N GLU A 51 9.16 5.93 -17.87
CA GLU A 51 9.59 6.97 -16.93
C GLU A 51 10.94 7.60 -17.34
N SER A 52 11.85 6.80 -17.89
CA SER A 52 13.16 7.26 -18.35
C SER A 52 13.17 7.90 -19.75
N ASP A 53 12.05 7.84 -20.47
CA ASP A 53 11.96 8.26 -21.87
C ASP A 53 11.59 9.74 -21.97
N THR A 54 12.45 10.52 -22.63
CA THR A 54 12.32 11.97 -22.76
C THR A 54 11.07 12.40 -23.53
N ARG A 55 10.47 11.51 -24.34
CA ARG A 55 9.17 11.76 -24.99
C ARG A 55 8.03 11.93 -23.99
N PHE A 56 8.21 11.41 -22.77
CA PHE A 56 7.26 11.49 -21.66
C PHE A 56 7.74 12.41 -20.53
N ALA A 57 8.85 13.15 -20.71
CA ALA A 57 9.41 14.07 -19.72
C ALA A 57 8.52 15.29 -19.37
N GLY A 58 7.31 15.35 -19.92
CA GLY A 58 6.28 16.35 -19.62
C GLY A 58 4.92 15.74 -19.23
N LEU A 59 4.88 14.50 -18.74
CA LEU A 59 3.65 13.94 -18.17
C LEU A 59 3.20 14.84 -17.01
N GLU A 60 2.11 15.58 -17.20
CA GLU A 60 1.64 16.57 -16.23
C GLU A 60 1.08 15.90 -14.97
N GLY A 61 1.63 16.29 -13.81
CA GLY A 61 1.03 16.11 -12.48
C GLY A 61 0.50 14.71 -12.18
N ARG A 62 -0.82 14.54 -12.28
CA ARG A 62 -1.54 13.31 -11.89
C ARG A 62 -1.08 12.09 -12.69
N ARG A 63 -0.73 12.24 -13.97
CA ARG A 63 -0.31 11.10 -14.82
C ARG A 63 1.01 10.51 -14.37
N GLU A 64 1.98 11.36 -14.05
CA GLU A 64 3.28 10.93 -13.51
C GLU A 64 3.11 10.26 -12.14
N ALA A 65 2.26 10.81 -11.27
CA ALA A 65 2.00 10.26 -9.95
C ALA A 65 1.39 8.84 -10.01
N GLU A 66 0.40 8.61 -10.90
CA GLU A 66 -0.24 7.29 -11.04
C GLU A 66 0.70 6.26 -11.69
N LEU A 67 1.54 6.68 -12.63
CA LEU A 67 2.58 5.84 -13.20
C LEU A 67 3.57 5.37 -12.11
N LYS A 68 4.10 6.32 -11.32
CA LYS A 68 5.02 6.03 -10.21
C LYS A 68 4.36 5.15 -9.14
N ARG A 69 3.08 5.38 -8.86
CA ARG A 69 2.31 4.56 -7.93
C ARG A 69 2.23 3.12 -8.40
N LEU A 70 1.89 2.88 -9.67
CA LEU A 70 1.83 1.53 -10.22
C LEU A 70 3.22 0.86 -10.22
N ILE A 71 4.28 1.57 -10.60
CA ILE A 71 5.67 1.07 -10.55
C ILE A 71 6.03 0.64 -9.11
N GLY A 72 5.72 1.48 -8.13
CA GLY A 72 5.98 1.19 -6.72
C GLY A 72 5.22 -0.04 -6.21
N ILE A 73 3.94 -0.16 -6.56
CA ILE A 73 3.11 -1.32 -6.21
C ILE A 73 3.69 -2.59 -6.80
N LEU A 74 3.99 -2.61 -8.11
CA LEU A 74 4.57 -3.79 -8.78
C LEU A 74 5.89 -4.20 -8.13
N GLY A 75 6.74 -3.23 -7.79
CA GLY A 75 7.99 -3.50 -7.09
C GLY A 75 7.79 -4.12 -5.71
N ILE A 76 6.81 -3.64 -4.94
CA ILE A 76 6.55 -4.14 -3.58
C ILE A 76 5.90 -5.53 -3.60
N VAL A 77 4.95 -5.79 -4.51
CA VAL A 77 4.26 -7.08 -4.64
C VAL A 77 5.25 -8.25 -4.78
N ASP A 78 6.39 -8.00 -5.44
CA ASP A 78 7.40 -9.03 -5.71
C ASP A 78 8.45 -9.20 -4.59
N ILE A 79 8.41 -8.40 -3.51
CA ILE A 79 9.35 -8.49 -2.38
C ILE A 79 9.10 -9.75 -1.55
N THR A 80 10.04 -10.69 -1.57
CA THR A 80 9.90 -12.00 -0.92
C THR A 80 9.91 -11.96 0.61
N GLU A 81 10.54 -10.94 1.18
CA GLU A 81 10.80 -10.80 2.61
C GLU A 81 9.63 -10.13 3.36
N MET A 82 8.63 -9.60 2.65
CA MET A 82 7.56 -8.79 3.25
C MET A 82 6.51 -9.61 4.01
N GLY A 83 6.47 -10.93 3.80
CA GLY A 83 5.48 -11.82 4.41
C GLY A 83 5.11 -13.00 3.53
N PRO A 84 4.05 -13.76 3.87
CA PRO A 84 3.54 -14.83 3.01
C PRO A 84 3.08 -14.29 1.64
N PRO A 85 2.92 -15.17 0.62
CA PRO A 85 2.34 -14.77 -0.66
C PRO A 85 1.01 -14.01 -0.48
N GLY A 86 0.87 -12.89 -1.18
CA GLY A 86 -0.33 -12.05 -1.13
C GLY A 86 -0.39 -11.09 0.06
N PHE A 87 0.60 -11.11 0.96
CA PHE A 87 0.59 -10.29 2.18
C PHE A 87 0.41 -8.79 1.88
N TYR A 88 1.15 -8.23 0.92
CA TYR A 88 1.07 -6.81 0.60
C TYR A 88 -0.32 -6.40 0.12
N VAL A 89 -0.88 -7.12 -0.87
CA VAL A 89 -2.18 -6.77 -1.46
C VAL A 89 -3.32 -7.01 -0.46
N THR A 90 -3.24 -8.07 0.35
CA THR A 90 -4.25 -8.38 1.38
C THR A 90 -4.22 -7.35 2.51
N SER A 91 -3.02 -6.98 2.99
CA SER A 91 -2.87 -5.94 4.02
C SER A 91 -3.30 -4.57 3.50
N THR A 92 -2.94 -4.23 2.26
CA THR A 92 -3.36 -2.96 1.64
C THR A 92 -4.87 -2.90 1.49
N ARG A 93 -5.52 -3.98 1.03
CA ARG A 93 -6.97 -4.09 0.97
C ARG A 93 -7.58 -3.91 2.36
N GLY A 94 -7.08 -4.63 3.36
CA GLY A 94 -7.59 -4.54 4.72
C GLY A 94 -7.44 -3.13 5.32
N HIS A 95 -6.35 -2.43 4.98
CA HIS A 95 -6.18 -1.02 5.37
C HIS A 95 -7.28 -0.13 4.77
N ILE A 96 -7.55 -0.29 3.48
CA ILE A 96 -8.53 0.50 2.72
C ILE A 96 -9.96 0.20 3.20
N GLU A 97 -10.26 -1.07 3.47
CA GLU A 97 -11.55 -1.51 4.01
C GLU A 97 -11.73 -1.13 5.49
N GLY A 98 -10.68 -0.67 6.18
CA GLY A 98 -10.69 -0.47 7.62
C GLY A 98 -10.80 -1.79 8.41
N SER A 99 -10.53 -2.93 7.76
CA SER A 99 -10.58 -4.28 8.32
C SER A 99 -9.24 -4.76 8.86
N LEU A 100 -8.13 -4.06 8.58
CA LEU A 100 -6.91 -4.21 9.37
C LEU A 100 -7.18 -3.71 10.79
N ALA A 101 -7.08 -4.62 11.75
CA ALA A 101 -6.97 -4.25 13.15
C ALA A 101 -5.87 -3.20 13.28
N GLY A 102 -6.15 -2.13 14.03
CA GLY A 102 -5.11 -1.17 14.40
C GLY A 102 -3.92 -1.92 14.98
N GLN A 103 -2.72 -1.38 14.77
CA GLN A 103 -1.42 -1.97 15.15
C GLN A 103 -1.51 -2.90 16.38
N GLU A 104 -1.54 -4.22 16.17
CA GLU A 104 -1.67 -5.25 17.23
C GLU A 104 -0.36 -5.47 18.00
N GLU A 105 0.61 -4.60 17.77
CA GLU A 105 1.93 -4.62 18.38
C GLU A 105 2.20 -3.27 19.04
N CYS A 106 3.06 -3.27 20.05
CA CYS A 106 3.59 -2.04 20.60
C CYS A 106 4.33 -1.23 19.52
N VAL A 107 3.84 -0.04 19.17
CA VAL A 107 4.44 0.86 18.15
C VAL A 107 5.91 1.23 18.40
N VAL A 108 6.41 1.01 19.62
CA VAL A 108 7.78 1.35 20.04
C VAL A 108 8.73 0.17 20.07
N CYS A 109 8.25 -1.01 20.44
CA CYS A 109 9.12 -2.16 20.72
C CYS A 109 8.64 -3.48 20.12
N MET A 110 7.56 -3.47 19.33
CA MET A 110 7.00 -4.63 18.63
C MET A 110 6.65 -5.81 19.55
N ALA A 111 6.44 -5.55 20.84
CA ALA A 111 5.93 -6.57 21.75
C ALA A 111 4.45 -6.79 21.44
N GLU A 112 4.01 -8.04 21.44
CA GLU A 112 2.65 -8.44 21.07
C GLU A 112 1.68 -8.43 22.26
N ASP A 113 2.14 -8.56 23.52
CA ASP A 113 1.21 -8.62 24.67
C ASP A 113 1.80 -8.29 26.05
N PRO A 114 0.98 -7.81 27.02
CA PRO A 114 -0.37 -7.27 26.86
C PRO A 114 -0.33 -5.79 26.42
N LEU A 115 -1.16 -5.43 25.45
CA LEU A 115 -1.18 -4.09 24.86
C LEU A 115 -2.33 -3.20 25.35
N ARG A 116 -2.08 -1.90 25.33
CA ARG A 116 -3.04 -0.85 25.67
C ARG A 116 -3.07 0.19 24.56
N THR A 117 -4.27 0.49 24.08
CA THR A 117 -4.48 1.53 23.07
C THR A 117 -4.29 2.93 23.69
N CYS A 118 -3.81 3.88 22.90
CA CYS A 118 -3.80 5.28 23.31
C CYS A 118 -5.23 5.74 23.68
N SER A 119 -5.40 6.28 24.89
CA SER A 119 -6.72 6.66 25.43
C SER A 119 -7.37 7.84 24.69
N VAL A 120 -6.60 8.60 23.92
CA VAL A 120 -7.09 9.78 23.18
C VAL A 120 -7.47 9.40 21.75
N CYS A 121 -6.50 8.98 20.93
CA CYS A 121 -6.72 8.72 19.51
C CYS A 121 -7.19 7.30 19.20
N LYS A 122 -6.99 6.35 20.12
CA LYS A 122 -7.31 4.92 19.95
C LYS A 122 -6.68 4.26 18.71
N SER A 123 -5.69 4.89 18.08
CA SER A 123 -5.11 4.42 16.80
C SER A 123 -3.75 3.72 16.92
N VAL A 124 -3.13 3.74 18.10
CA VAL A 124 -1.82 3.09 18.36
C VAL A 124 -1.87 2.31 19.67
N MET A 125 -1.08 1.25 19.76
CA MET A 125 -1.00 0.38 20.93
C MET A 125 0.39 0.38 21.57
N TYR A 126 0.45 0.20 22.89
CA TYR A 126 1.66 0.18 23.69
C TYR A 126 1.65 -0.98 24.68
N CYS A 127 2.78 -1.65 24.88
CA CYS A 127 2.93 -2.66 25.95
C CYS A 127 2.95 -2.05 27.36
N GLY A 128 3.06 -0.73 27.47
CA GLY A 128 3.01 -0.04 28.77
C GLY A 128 3.37 1.45 28.68
N ALA A 129 3.28 2.12 29.83
CA ALA A 129 3.50 3.56 29.97
C ALA A 129 4.90 4.02 29.53
N LYS A 130 5.92 3.15 29.63
CA LYS A 130 7.28 3.45 29.18
C LYS A 130 7.34 3.66 27.67
N CYS A 131 6.72 2.77 26.90
CA CYS A 131 6.65 2.88 25.44
C CYS A 131 5.76 4.05 25.03
N GLN A 132 4.60 4.22 25.67
CA GLN A 132 3.74 5.38 25.43
C GLN A 132 4.48 6.71 25.66
N SER A 133 5.21 6.86 26.76
CA SER A 133 5.96 8.08 27.07
C SER A 133 7.11 8.33 26.09
N LYS A 134 7.75 7.26 25.60
CA LYS A 134 8.82 7.35 24.60
C LYS A 134 8.26 7.84 23.27
N ASP A 135 7.19 7.23 22.77
CA ASP A 135 6.51 7.66 21.54
C ASP A 135 5.92 9.07 21.66
N TRP A 136 5.38 9.42 22.84
CA TRP A 136 4.89 10.77 23.14
C TRP A 136 5.97 11.84 22.90
N LYS A 137 7.18 11.60 23.41
CA LYS A 137 8.33 12.50 23.23
C LYS A 137 8.88 12.49 21.81
N GLN A 138 8.66 11.41 21.05
CA GLN A 138 9.11 11.27 19.67
C GLN A 138 8.15 11.89 18.64
N GLY A 139 7.03 12.46 19.10
CA GLY A 139 6.14 13.25 18.25
C GLY A 139 4.73 12.69 18.12
N HIS A 140 4.36 11.62 18.85
CA HIS A 140 2.94 11.20 18.91
C HIS A 140 2.04 12.34 19.41
N ASN A 141 2.53 13.17 20.34
CA ASN A 141 1.81 14.33 20.85
C ASN A 141 1.39 15.34 19.77
N LEU A 142 2.17 15.48 18.69
CA LEU A 142 1.88 16.40 17.59
C LEU A 142 0.79 15.86 16.65
N ARG A 143 0.48 14.56 16.72
CA ARG A 143 -0.45 13.85 15.83
C ARG A 143 -1.54 13.06 16.56
N CYS A 144 -1.69 13.29 17.87
CA CYS A 144 -2.66 12.60 18.71
C CYS A 144 -3.97 13.40 18.75
N TYR A 145 -4.97 12.97 17.98
CA TYR A 145 -6.28 13.63 17.92
C TYR A 145 -7.38 12.66 18.33
N LYS A 146 -8.38 13.16 19.05
CA LYS A 146 -9.55 12.37 19.41
C LYS A 146 -10.34 12.05 18.14
N MET A 147 -10.55 10.77 17.88
CA MET A 147 -11.44 10.33 16.80
C MET A 147 -12.88 10.43 17.31
N GLU A 148 -13.72 11.22 16.64
CA GLU A 148 -15.18 11.17 16.83
C GLU A 148 -15.75 10.09 15.91
N TYR A 149 -16.57 9.21 16.48
CA TYR A 149 -17.37 8.22 15.77
C TYR A 149 -18.83 8.64 15.85
#